data_AF-A0A1V0A3Z9-F1
#
_entry.id   AF-A0A1V0A3Z9-F1
#
_cell.length_a   1.000
_cell.length_b   1.000
_cell.length_c   1.000
_cell.angle_alpha   90.00
_cell.angle_beta   90.00
_cell.angle_gamma   90.00
#
_symmetry.space_group_name_H-M   'P 1'
#
loop_
_entity.id
_entity.type
_entity.pdbx_description
1 polymer ?
#
loop_
_entity_poly.entity_id
_entity_poly.type
_entity_poly.pdbx_seq_one_letter_code
_entity_poly.pdbx_strand_id
1 'polypeptide(L)' 'MAFGYGIHQCLGQNLARLELEIVFGTLFTRLPRLRVAVPVAELPFQTDGIMFGLHELPVFW' A
#
# COMPACT_ATOMS: atom_id res chain seq x y z
N MET A 1 -13.50 -6.59 -6.95
CA MET A 1 -14.11 -6.39 -5.61
C MET A 1 -13.01 -6.49 -4.55
N ALA A 2 -12.33 -5.40 -4.18
CA ALA A 2 -11.14 -5.45 -3.31
C ALA A 2 -11.43 -5.85 -1.85
N PHE A 3 -12.63 -5.56 -1.35
CA PHE A 3 -13.07 -5.87 0.02
C PHE A 3 -14.14 -6.97 0.08
N GLY A 4 -14.32 -7.74 -0.99
CA GLY A 4 -15.42 -8.69 -1.10
C GLY A 4 -16.81 -8.02 -1.18
N TYR A 5 -17.85 -8.81 -0.96
CA TYR A 5 -19.26 -8.39 -1.00
C TYR A 5 -20.14 -9.37 -0.21
N GLY A 6 -21.31 -8.92 0.26
CA GLY A 6 -22.29 -9.75 0.98
C GLY A 6 -21.95 -9.96 2.45
N ILE A 7 -22.43 -11.06 3.04
CA ILE A 7 -22.33 -11.31 4.50
C ILE A 7 -20.90 -11.45 5.02
N HIS A 8 -19.93 -11.68 4.13
CA HIS A 8 -18.50 -11.78 4.44
C HIS A 8 -17.69 -10.62 3.83
N GLN A 9 -18.35 -9.53 3.43
CA GLN A 9 -17.64 -8.31 3.05
C GLN A 9 -16.73 -7.87 4.20
N CYS A 10 -15.53 -7.40 3.85
CA CYS A 10 -14.51 -7.05 4.83
C CYS A 10 -15.06 -6.08 5.87
N LEU A 11 -15.18 -6.55 7.11
CA LEU A 11 -15.65 -5.75 8.25
C LEU A 11 -14.74 -4.53 8.48
N GLY A 12 -13.44 -4.70 8.24
CA GLY A 12 -12.41 -3.67 8.42
C GLY A 12 -12.30 -2.66 7.28
N GLN A 13 -13.12 -2.73 6.24
CA GLN A 13 -12.94 -1.89 5.03
C GLN A 13 -12.95 -0.39 5.30
N ASN A 14 -13.66 0.07 6.34
CA ASN A 14 -13.74 1.49 6.67
C ASN A 14 -12.50 1.94 7.45
N LEU A 15 -12.00 1.08 8.35
CA LEU A 15 -10.75 1.34 9.05
C LEU A 15 -9.57 1.36 8.06
N ALA A 16 -9.49 0.36 7.17
CA ALA A 16 -8.45 0.32 6.13
C ALA A 16 -8.47 1.58 5.24
N ARG A 17 -9.64 2.09 4.87
CA ARG A 17 -9.75 3.36 4.12
C ARG A 17 -9.24 4.56 4.92
N LEU A 18 -9.63 4.67 6.19
CA LEU A 18 -9.17 5.74 7.07
C LEU A 18 -7.65 5.70 7.26
N GLU A 19 -7.09 4.51 7.49
CA GLU A 19 -5.65 4.32 7.60
C GLU A 19 -4.92 4.75 6.32
N LEU A 20 -5.40 4.32 5.15
CA LEU A 20 -4.80 4.73 3.87
C LEU A 20 -4.90 6.24 3.62
N GLU A 21 -6.04 6.85 3.96
CA GLU A 21 -6.23 8.31 3.86
C GLU A 21 -5.21 9.06 4.73
N ILE A 22 -5.08 8.66 6.00
CA ILE A 22 -4.15 9.26 6.96
C ILE A 22 -2.70 9.01 6.52
N VAL A 23 -2.35 7.78 6.15
CA VAL A 23 -0.98 7.39 5.81
C VAL A 23 -0.51 8.15 4.58
N PHE A 24 -1.28 8.14 3.49
CA PHE A 24 -0.85 8.84 2.27
C PHE A 24 -0.88 10.36 2.43
N GLY A 25 -1.90 10.91 3.11
CA GLY A 25 -1.94 12.34 3.41
C GLY A 25 -0.76 12.79 4.27
N THR A 26 -0.42 12.04 5.32
CA THR A 26 0.68 12.38 6.23
C THR A 26 2.03 12.17 5.58
N LEU A 27 2.25 11.03 4.90
CA LEU A 27 3.53 10.64 4.32
C LEU A 27 4.00 11.68 3.30
N PHE A 28 3.15 12.04 2.34
CA PHE A 28 3.54 12.99 1.30
C PHE A 28 3.54 14.45 1.77
N THR A 29 2.79 14.79 2.82
CA THR A 29 2.91 16.11 3.47
C THR A 29 4.24 16.25 4.21
N ARG A 30 4.69 15.21 4.92
CA ARG A 30 5.92 15.25 5.73
C ARG A 30 7.19 14.99 4.92
N LEU A 31 7.11 14.16 3.88
CA LEU A 31 8.23 13.78 3.02
C LEU A 31 7.91 14.14 1.54
N PRO A 32 7.86 15.44 1.19
CA PRO A 32 7.37 15.88 -0.12
C PRO A 32 8.27 15.47 -1.30
N ARG A 33 9.52 15.08 -1.03
CA ARG A 33 10.46 14.59 -2.05
C ARG A 33 10.70 13.07 -1.95
N LEU A 34 9.81 12.33 -1.28
CA LEU A 34 9.87 10.88 -1.22
C LEU A 34 9.84 10.30 -2.64
N ARG A 35 10.81 9.45 -2.97
CA ARG A 35 10.88 8.73 -4.25
C ARG A 35 11.40 7.31 -4.06
N VAL A 36 11.00 6.42 -4.97
CA VAL A 36 11.52 5.06 -5.05
C VAL A 36 13.00 5.12 -5.42
N ALA A 37 13.80 4.31 -4.73
CA ALA A 37 15.26 4.31 -4.83
C ALA A 37 15.81 3.56 -6.05
N VAL A 38 14.99 2.69 -6.64
CA VAL A 38 15.36 1.77 -7.72
C VAL A 38 14.31 1.80 -8.85
N PRO A 39 14.65 1.41 -10.09
CA PRO A 39 13.67 1.22 -11.14
C PRO A 39 12.57 0.22 -10.75
N VAL A 40 11.33 0.45 -11.22
CA VAL A 40 10.17 -0.41 -10.91
C VAL A 40 10.40 -1.87 -11.30
N ALA A 41 11.14 -2.11 -12.40
CA ALA A 41 11.44 -3.45 -12.88
C ALA A 41 12.33 -4.26 -11.92
N GLU A 42 13.03 -3.61 -10.99
CA GLU A 42 13.89 -4.24 -9.99
C GLU A 42 13.15 -4.49 -8.67
N LEU A 43 11.91 -4.00 -8.52
CA LEU A 43 11.16 -4.15 -7.29
C LEU A 43 10.74 -5.62 -7.06
N PRO A 44 10.97 -6.18 -5.85
CA PRO A 44 10.64 -7.56 -5.55
C PRO A 44 9.14 -7.70 -5.22
N PHE A 45 8.32 -7.80 -6.28
CA PHE A 45 6.90 -8.08 -6.16
C PHE A 45 6.64 -9.44 -5.53
N GLN A 46 5.78 -9.44 -4.52
CA GLN A 46 5.25 -10.66 -3.92
C GLN A 46 4.12 -11.19 -4.80
N THR A 47 4.45 -12.14 -5.67
CA THR A 47 3.50 -12.76 -6.63
C THR A 47 3.12 -14.19 -6.27
N ASP A 48 3.78 -14.78 -5.28
CA ASP A 48 3.62 -16.15 -4.81
C ASP A 48 2.70 -16.27 -3.57
N GLY A 49 2.29 -15.15 -2.99
CA GLY A 49 1.41 -15.09 -1.81
C GLY A 49 -0.08 -14.92 -2.10
N ILE A 50 -0.91 -15.14 -1.08
CA ILE A 50 -2.37 -14.88 -1.13
C ILE A 50 -2.65 -13.37 -1.26
N MET A 51 -1.75 -12.54 -0.74
CA MET A 51 -1.83 -11.08 -0.79
C MET A 51 -0.76 -10.56 -1.76
N PHE A 52 -1.17 -9.71 -2.68
CA PHE A 52 -0.25 -9.01 -3.58
C PHE A 52 0.42 -7.84 -2.85
N GLY A 53 1.72 -7.67 -3.06
CA GLY A 53 2.50 -6.61 -2.44
C GLY A 53 3.95 -6.56 -2.93
N LEU A 54 4.81 -5.93 -2.14
CA LEU A 54 6.25 -5.88 -2.33
C LEU A 54 6.92 -6.47 -1.09
N HIS A 55 7.98 -7.26 -1.27
CA HIS A 55 8.82 -7.70 -0.15
C HIS A 55 9.57 -6.52 0.48
N GLU A 56 9.98 -5.57 -0.34
CA GLU A 56 10.60 -4.32 0.07
C GLU A 56 10.28 -3.18 -0.91
N LEU A 57 10.22 -1.96 -0.39
CA LEU A 57 10.12 -0.74 -1.20
C LEU A 57 11.23 0.24 -0.76
N PRO A 58 12.42 0.16 -1.38
CA PRO A 58 13.52 1.07 -1.09
C PRO A 58 13.15 2.52 -1.49
N VAL A 59 13.37 3.49 -0.60
CA VAL A 59 13.00 4.91 -0.80
C VAL A 59 14.06 5.90 -0.31
N PHE A 60 14.02 7.13 -0.84
CA PHE A 60 14.78 8.28 -0.35
C PHE A 60 13.87 9.53 -0.29
N TRP A 61 14.15 10.53 0.57
CA TRP A 61 13.38 11.78 0.72
C TRP A 61 14.24 13.07 0.75
#